data_AF-A0A3B9QPR2-F1
#
_entry.id   AF-A0A3B9QPR2-F1
#
_cell.length_a   1.000
_cell.length_b   1.000
_cell.length_c   1.000
_cell.angle_alpha   90.00
_cell.angle_beta   90.00
_cell.angle_gamma   90.00
#
_symmetry.space_group_name_H-M   'P 1'
#
loop_
_entity.id
_entity.type
_entity.pdbx_description
1 polymer ?
#
loop_
_entity_poly.entity_id
_entity_poly.type
_entity_poly.pdbx_seq_one_letter_code
_entity_poly.pdbx_strand_id
1 'polypeptide(L)'
;MNTLKIASTSKAGAAAGAVANTIREEGIAELQAIGPKAVNQAIKCIAIARGYVAPSGLDLFFVPSFVDVEINGETKTALRFTVRSRTPVTSLRPRTRKGGAPAEDWENI
;
A
#
# COMPACT_ATOMS: atom_id res chain seq x y z
N MET A 1 -1.53 10.31 4.65
CA MET A 1 -1.81 8.91 4.30
C MET A 1 -0.52 8.13 4.53
N ASN A 2 -0.55 6.95 5.14
CA ASN A 2 0.70 6.19 5.36
C ASN A 2 1.02 5.41 4.08
N THR A 3 2.16 5.68 3.46
CA THR A 3 2.58 4.98 2.23
C THR A 3 3.33 3.72 2.60
N LEU A 4 2.87 2.58 2.09
CA LEU A 4 3.52 1.30 2.28
C LEU A 4 4.63 1.12 1.25
N LYS A 5 5.87 1.28 1.68
CA LYS A 5 7.05 1.05 0.86
C LYS A 5 7.33 -0.46 0.77
N ILE A 6 7.56 -0.94 -0.44
CA ILE A 6 7.73 -2.37 -0.75
C ILE A 6 9.15 -2.59 -1.27
N ALA A 7 9.88 -3.47 -0.60
CA ALA A 7 11.18 -3.97 -1.01
C ALA A 7 11.06 -5.24 -1.86
N SER A 8 12.18 -5.61 -2.48
CA SER A 8 12.31 -6.91 -3.16
C SER A 8 12.16 -8.12 -2.21
N THR A 9 12.48 -7.94 -0.93
CA THR A 9 12.43 -8.95 0.14
C THR A 9 11.12 -8.92 0.93
N SER A 10 10.25 -7.93 0.70
CA SER A 10 8.98 -7.81 1.40
C SER A 10 8.10 -9.04 1.20
N LYS A 11 7.52 -9.55 2.29
CA LYS A 11 6.57 -10.66 2.25
C LYS A 11 5.21 -10.15 1.79
N ALA A 12 4.85 -10.43 0.53
CA ALA A 12 3.62 -9.94 -0.09
C ALA A 12 2.35 -10.20 0.73
N GLY A 13 2.23 -11.37 1.38
CA GLY A 13 1.07 -11.70 2.23
C GLY A 13 0.95 -10.85 3.49
N ALA A 14 2.07 -10.47 4.12
CA ALA A 14 2.07 -9.58 5.29
C ALA A 14 1.71 -8.15 4.88
N ALA A 15 2.33 -7.65 3.80
CA ALA A 15 1.98 -6.36 3.20
C ALA A 15 0.51 -6.30 2.78
N ALA A 16 -0.04 -7.38 2.23
CA ALA A 16 -1.44 -7.48 1.83
C ALA A 16 -2.40 -7.34 3.01
N GLY A 17 -2.03 -7.87 4.18
CA GLY A 17 -2.79 -7.69 5.42
C GLY A 17 -2.87 -6.21 5.83
N ALA A 18 -1.74 -5.50 5.76
CA ALA A 18 -1.69 -4.07 6.01
C ALA A 18 -2.58 -3.29 5.03
N VAL A 19 -2.46 -3.56 3.72
CA VAL A 19 -3.30 -2.92 2.68
C VAL A 19 -4.79 -3.20 2.92
N ALA A 20 -5.17 -4.45 3.19
CA ALA A 20 -6.56 -4.80 3.42
C ALA A 20 -7.15 -4.08 4.63
N ASN A 21 -6.39 -3.96 5.72
CA ASN A 21 -6.82 -3.19 6.90
C ASN A 21 -6.96 -1.70 6.58
N THR A 22 -5.96 -1.11 5.92
CA THR A 22 -6.03 0.31 5.50
C THR A 22 -7.22 0.57 4.58
N ILE A 23 -7.54 -0.33 3.64
CA ILE A 23 -8.73 -0.16 2.79
C ILE A 23 -10.03 -0.20 3.61
N ARG A 24 -10.17 -1.11 4.59
CA ARG A 24 -11.38 -1.17 5.43
C ARG A 24 -11.56 0.07 6.30
N GLU A 25 -10.45 0.70 6.69
CA GLU A 25 -10.46 1.87 7.57
C GLU A 25 -10.60 3.19 6.80
N GLU A 26 -9.80 3.36 5.73
CA GLU A 26 -9.61 4.63 5.03
C GLU A 26 -10.22 4.62 3.61
N GLY A 27 -10.55 3.44 3.06
CA GLY A 27 -11.04 3.29 1.69
C GLY A 27 -9.99 3.50 0.59
N ILE A 28 -8.75 3.82 0.98
CA ILE A 28 -7.63 4.09 0.09
C ILE A 28 -6.33 3.65 0.76
N ALA A 29 -5.43 3.06 -0.01
CA ALA A 29 -4.08 2.72 0.41
C ALA A 29 -3.09 3.16 -0.67
N GLU A 30 -1.86 3.46 -0.27
CA GLU A 30 -0.78 3.80 -1.18
C GLU A 30 0.39 2.84 -0.98
N LEU A 31 0.91 2.29 -2.07
CA LEU A 31 2.15 1.52 -2.07
C LEU A 31 3.19 2.23 -2.93
N GLN A 32 4.46 2.15 -2.56
CA GLN A 32 5.56 2.56 -3.42
C GLN A 32 6.60 1.44 -3.54
N ALA A 33 7.18 1.28 -4.71
CA ALA A 33 8.18 0.25 -4.98
C ALA A 33 9.24 0.75 -5.97
N ILE A 34 10.50 0.35 -5.76
CA ILE A 34 11.63 0.72 -6.61
C ILE A 34 12.28 -0.53 -7.19
N GLY A 35 12.40 -0.55 -8.51
CA GLY A 35 12.98 -1.67 -9.24
C GLY A 35 12.02 -2.86 -9.45
N PRO A 36 12.35 -3.76 -10.39
CA PRO A 36 11.41 -4.75 -10.92
C PRO A 36 10.96 -5.78 -9.89
N LYS A 37 11.85 -6.22 -9.00
CA LYS A 37 11.52 -7.21 -7.97
C LYS A 37 10.54 -6.65 -6.94
N ALA A 38 10.77 -5.43 -6.46
CA ALA A 38 9.87 -4.76 -5.53
C ALA A 38 8.49 -4.51 -6.16
N VAL A 39 8.45 -4.07 -7.42
CA VAL A 39 7.20 -3.89 -8.18
C VAL A 39 6.42 -5.20 -8.27
N ASN A 40 7.07 -6.32 -8.58
CA ASN A 40 6.42 -7.63 -8.57
C ASN A 40 5.83 -7.98 -7.19
N GLN A 41 6.53 -7.67 -6.10
CA GLN A 41 6.01 -7.89 -4.74
C GLN A 41 4.81 -6.97 -4.43
N ALA A 42 4.82 -5.72 -4.91
CA ALA A 42 3.71 -4.80 -4.75
C ALA A 42 2.45 -5.29 -5.50
N ILE A 43 2.60 -5.77 -6.73
CA ILE A 43 1.47 -6.35 -7.49
C ILE A 43 0.92 -7.61 -6.82
N LYS A 44 1.79 -8.52 -6.36
CA LYS A 44 1.35 -9.70 -5.58
C LYS A 44 0.61 -9.31 -4.31
N CYS A 45 1.12 -8.30 -3.59
CA CYS A 45 0.48 -7.74 -2.40
C CYS A 45 -0.95 -7.28 -2.72
N ILE A 46 -1.14 -6.48 -3.77
CA ILE A 46 -2.47 -5.99 -4.19
C ILE A 46 -3.39 -7.15 -4.57
N ALA A 47 -2.90 -8.14 -5.30
CA ALA A 47 -3.68 -9.32 -5.70
C ALA A 47 -4.16 -10.13 -4.48
N ILE A 48 -3.29 -10.34 -3.49
CA ILE A 48 -3.65 -11.04 -2.24
C ILE A 48 -4.62 -10.18 -1.42
N ALA A 49 -4.39 -8.88 -1.31
CA ALA A 49 -5.24 -7.95 -0.57
C ALA A 49 -6.68 -7.94 -1.12
N ARG A 50 -6.85 -8.02 -2.44
CA ARG A 50 -8.18 -8.22 -3.08
C ARG A 50 -8.89 -9.45 -2.52
N GLY A 51 -8.20 -10.58 -2.42
CA GLY A 51 -8.75 -11.80 -1.82
C GLY A 51 -9.12 -11.62 -0.34
N TYR A 52 -8.31 -10.90 0.43
CA TYR A 52 -8.59 -10.64 1.85
C TYR A 52 -9.80 -9.76 2.08
N VAL A 53 -10.08 -8.78 1.21
CA VAL A 53 -11.23 -7.89 1.36
C VAL A 53 -12.52 -8.43 0.74
N ALA A 54 -12.45 -9.45 -0.12
CA ALA A 54 -13.60 -10.02 -0.79
C ALA A 54 -14.72 -10.52 0.15
N PRO A 55 -14.44 -11.18 1.29
CA PRO A 55 -15.49 -11.57 2.26
C PRO A 55 -16.23 -10.38 2.88
N SER A 56 -15.67 -9.17 2.81
CA SER A 56 -16.31 -7.92 3.25
C SER A 56 -17.14 -7.25 2.15
N GLY A 57 -17.33 -7.90 0.98
CA GLY A 57 -18.06 -7.34 -0.16
C GLY A 57 -17.32 -6.23 -0.92
N LEU A 58 -16.00 -6.12 -0.70
CA LEU A 58 -15.16 -5.12 -1.35
C LEU A 58 -14.39 -5.73 -2.52
N ASP A 59 -14.24 -4.97 -3.60
CA ASP A 59 -13.29 -5.24 -4.67
C ASP A 59 -12.36 -4.05 -4.85
N LEU A 60 -11.09 -4.31 -5.16
CA LEU A 60 -10.07 -3.27 -5.30
C LEU A 60 -9.74 -2.99 -6.76
N PHE A 61 -9.42 -1.73 -7.03
CA PHE A 61 -8.68 -1.31 -8.21
C PHE A 61 -7.45 -0.51 -7.77
N PHE A 62 -6.50 -0.32 -8.69
CA PHE A 62 -5.37 0.54 -8.43
C PHE A 62 -5.02 1.38 -9.66
N VAL A 63 -4.40 2.53 -9.40
CA VAL A 63 -3.90 3.44 -10.43
C VAL A 63 -2.39 3.60 -10.22
N PRO A 64 -1.55 3.17 -11.17
CA PRO A 64 -0.11 3.36 -11.08
C PRO A 64 0.29 4.79 -11.50
N SER A 65 1.34 5.32 -10.90
CA SER A 65 1.99 6.57 -11.30
C SER A 65 3.48 6.55 -10.97
N PHE A 66 4.29 7.31 -11.69
CA PHE A 66 5.67 7.59 -11.24
C PHE A 66 5.66 8.58 -10.07
N VAL A 67 6.67 8.46 -9.21
CA VAL A 67 6.94 9.42 -8.14
C VAL A 67 8.45 9.44 -7.88
N ASP A 68 9.01 10.63 -7.65
CA ASP A 68 10.41 10.75 -7.25
C ASP A 68 10.52 10.63 -5.73
N VAL A 69 11.53 9.89 -5.28
CA VAL A 69 11.82 9.64 -3.86
C VAL A 69 13.30 9.82 -3.60
N GLU A 70 13.65 10.39 -2.44
CA GLU A 70 15.03 10.56 -2.02
C GLU A 70 15.53 9.29 -1.30
N ILE A 71 16.70 8.79 -1.71
CA ILE A 71 17.37 7.64 -1.09
C ILE A 71 18.86 7.90 -1.04
N ASN A 72 19.45 7.96 0.15
CA ASN A 72 20.88 8.24 0.35
C ASN A 72 21.37 9.52 -0.36
N GLY A 73 20.52 10.56 -0.42
CA GLY A 73 20.80 11.81 -1.11
C GLY A 73 20.74 11.75 -2.64
N GLU A 74 20.25 10.64 -3.20
CA GLU A 74 19.98 10.49 -4.63
C GLU A 74 18.47 10.41 -4.88
N THR A 75 17.97 11.25 -5.79
CA THR A 75 16.61 11.17 -6.29
C THR A 75 16.44 9.95 -7.17
N LYS A 76 15.51 9.05 -6.83
CA LYS A 76 15.15 7.87 -7.61
C LYS A 76 13.69 7.91 -8.01
N THR A 77 13.40 7.50 -9.23
CA THR A 77 12.01 7.34 -9.69
C THR A 77 11.45 5.98 -9.23
N ALA A 78 10.42 6.03 -8.39
CA ALA A 78 9.65 4.90 -7.91
C ALA A 78 8.33 4.75 -8.68
N LEU A 79 7.73 3.56 -8.61
CA LEU A 79 6.33 3.37 -8.95
C LEU A 79 5.46 3.47 -7.69
N ARG A 80 4.45 4.32 -7.76
CA ARG A 80 3.38 4.43 -6.77
C ARG A 80 2.14 3.73 -7.28
N PHE A 81 1.46 3.00 -6.40
CA PHE A 81 0.17 2.37 -6.65
C PHE A 81 -0.85 2.94 -5.66
N THR A 82 -1.79 3.73 -6.16
CA THR A 82 -2.93 4.18 -5.36
C THR A 82 -4.04 3.14 -5.48
N VAL A 83 -4.30 2.43 -4.40
CA VAL A 83 -5.30 1.35 -4.31
C VAL A 83 -6.56 1.87 -3.66
N ARG A 84 -7.72 1.59 -4.25
CA ARG A 84 -9.03 1.99 -3.71
C ARG A 84 -10.05 0.87 -3.88
N SER A 85 -11.13 0.94 -3.09
CA SER A 85 -12.28 0.08 -3.27
C SER A 85 -13.19 0.58 -4.39
N ARG A 86 -13.73 -0.32 -5.21
CA ARG A 86 -14.80 -0.05 -6.18
C ARG A 86 -16.14 0.15 -5.50
N THR A 87 -16.37 -0.61 -4.42
CA THR A 87 -17.56 -0.51 -3.58
C THR A 87 -17.33 0.58 -2.52
N PRO A 88 -18.31 1.45 -2.22
CA PRO A 88 -18.20 2.37 -1.10
C PRO A 88 -17.87 1.62 0.19
N VAL A 89 -16.81 2.06 0.87
CA VAL A 89 -16.47 1.53 2.19
C VAL A 89 -17.31 2.27 3.21
N THR A 90 -18.30 1.60 3.79
CA THR A 90 -19.08 2.15 4.91
C THR A 90 -18.14 2.24 6.12
N SER A 91 -17.56 3.41 6.36
CA SER A 91 -16.66 3.62 7.50
C SER A 91 -17.42 3.39 8.81
N LEU A 92 -17.14 2.29 9.50
CA LEU A 92 -17.86 1.95 10.74
C LEU A 92 -17.48 2.81 11.95
N ARG A 93 -16.50 3.73 11.83
CA ARG A 93 -16.17 4.83 12.77
C ARG A 93 -14.90 5.53 12.28
N PRO A 94 -14.81 6.87 12.24
CA PRO A 94 -13.52 7.54 12.20
C PRO A 94 -12.87 7.38 13.59
N ARG A 95 -11.87 6.50 13.73
CA ARG A 95 -10.99 6.56 14.90
C ARG A 95 -10.00 7.70 14.68
N THR A 96 -9.95 8.65 15.59
CA THR A 96 -8.85 9.60 15.72
C THR A 96 -7.56 8.80 15.84
N ARG A 97 -6.66 8.87 14.84
CA ARG A 97 -5.35 8.20 14.89
C ARG A 97 -4.61 8.66 16.16
N LYS A 98 -4.45 7.78 17.16
CA LYS A 98 -3.31 7.91 18.09
C LYS A 98 -2.08 7.45 17.29
N GLY A 99 -1.14 8.37 17.08
CA GLY A 99 0.10 8.24 16.29
C GLY A 99 0.44 6.82 15.85
N GLY A 100 0.17 6.51 14.58
CA GLY A 100 0.72 5.33 13.94
C GLY A 100 2.23 5.49 13.81
N ALA A 101 2.97 4.38 13.83
CA ALA A 101 4.40 4.38 13.56
C ALA A 101 4.69 5.20 12.29
N PRO A 102 5.74 6.03 12.29
CA PRO A 102 6.10 6.81 11.10
C PRO A 102 6.25 5.87 9.91
N ALA A 103 5.89 6.35 8.71
CA ALA A 103 6.21 5.64 7.47
C ALA A 103 7.70 5.29 7.51
N GLU A 104 8.04 4.01 7.39
CA GLU A 104 9.44 3.58 7.38
C GLU A 104 10.20 4.36 6.31
N ASP A 105 11.39 4.86 6.63
CA ASP A 105 12.19 5.57 5.64
C ASP A 105 12.70 4.59 4.58
N TRP A 106 12.95 5.07 3.35
CA TRP A 106 13.51 4.24 2.28
C TRP A 106 14.89 3.71 2.64
N GLU A 107 15.57 4.35 3.59
CA GLU A 107 16.85 3.88 4.14
C GLU A 107 16.74 2.55 4.90
N ASN A 108 15.55 2.18 5.37
CA ASN A 108 15.32 1.01 6.22
C ASN A 108 14.56 -0.15 5.52
N ILE A 109 14.41 -0.08 4.19
CA ILE A 109 13.57 -0.98 3.37
C ILE A 109 14.38 -1.64 2.25
#